data_AF-A0A1A7YSP0-F1
#
_entry.id   AF-A0A1A7YSP0-F1
#
_cell.length_a   1.000
_cell.length_b   1.000
_cell.length_c   1.000
_cell.angle_alpha   90.00
_cell.angle_beta   90.00
_cell.angle_gamma   90.00
#
_symmetry.space_group_name_H-M   'P 1'
#
loop_
_entity.id
_entity.type
_entity.pdbx_description
1 polymer ?
#
loop_
_entity_poly.entity_id
_entity_poly.type
_entity_poly.pdbx_seq_one_letter_code
_entity_poly.pdbx_strand_id
1 'polypeptide(L)'
;MDTNGLAAKTLKLQTGDRILCINDVSTEGMTHADAEALLKNATGSITLQVTAGFDGCSLQDPNSEDVRSSDLTSSMTCSHNNFCPRMYRTITLERGSSGLGFSIVGGFGSPHGDLPIYVKTIFSKGAAIEDGRLKGSDQIIAVNGHCLEGVTHGEAVDILKRTKGTVVLTVLS
;
A
#
# COMPACT_ATOMS: atom_id res chain seq x y z
N MET A 1 17.86 20.37 6.16
CA MET A 1 16.45 20.57 5.78
C MET A 1 16.00 21.89 6.38
N ASP A 2 15.66 22.86 5.54
CA ASP A 2 15.08 24.12 6.00
C ASP A 2 13.65 23.85 6.48
N THR A 3 13.46 23.81 7.79
CA THR A 3 12.20 23.44 8.45
C THR A 3 11.06 24.44 8.24
N ASN A 4 11.32 25.55 7.55
CA ASN A 4 10.34 26.61 7.24
C ASN A 4 9.93 26.66 5.75
N GLY A 5 10.36 25.70 4.94
CA GLY A 5 10.01 25.64 3.52
C GLY A 5 8.51 25.43 3.27
N LEU A 6 8.01 25.88 2.11
CA LEU A 6 6.61 25.72 1.71
C LEU A 6 6.14 24.24 1.75
N ALA A 7 7.03 23.31 1.42
CA ALA A 7 6.76 21.87 1.51
C ALA A 7 6.48 21.40 2.95
N ALA A 8 7.26 21.90 3.93
CA ALA A 8 7.08 21.57 5.35
C ALA A 8 5.75 22.11 5.91
N LYS A 9 5.28 23.27 5.41
CA LYS A 9 3.99 23.86 5.82
C LYS A 9 2.77 23.05 5.38
N THR A 10 2.91 22.23 4.33
CA THR A 10 1.78 21.39 3.89
C THR A 10 1.51 20.23 4.84
N LEU A 11 2.49 19.82 5.66
CA LEU A 11 2.46 18.62 6.51
C LEU A 11 2.07 17.33 5.75
N LYS A 12 2.13 17.36 4.42
CA LYS A 12 1.74 16.25 3.53
C LYS A 12 2.93 15.47 2.97
N LEU A 13 4.14 16.02 3.12
CA LEU A 13 5.40 15.44 2.66
C LEU A 13 6.26 15.12 3.87
N GLN A 14 6.71 13.88 3.95
CA GLN A 14 7.56 13.37 5.00
C GLN A 14 8.91 12.92 4.42
N THR A 15 9.95 13.00 5.25
CA THR A 15 11.25 12.40 4.89
C THR A 15 11.05 10.91 4.69
N GLY A 16 11.51 10.38 3.55
CA GLY A 16 11.28 8.99 3.14
C GLY A 16 10.26 8.86 2.01
N ASP A 17 9.40 9.87 1.80
CA ASP A 17 8.45 9.86 0.69
C ASP A 17 9.16 9.83 -0.66
N ARG A 18 8.68 8.94 -1.54
CA ARG A 18 9.22 8.81 -2.88
C ARG A 18 8.42 9.70 -3.83
N ILE A 19 9.09 10.69 -4.41
CA ILE A 19 8.52 11.56 -5.45
C ILE A 19 8.42 10.75 -6.75
N LEU A 20 7.21 10.63 -7.27
CA LEU A 20 6.89 9.97 -8.54
C LEU A 20 6.86 10.98 -9.70
N CYS A 21 6.33 12.17 -9.47
CA CYS A 21 6.19 13.20 -10.51
C CYS A 21 6.41 14.62 -9.93
N ILE A 22 6.99 15.50 -10.74
CA ILE A 22 7.14 16.94 -10.50
C ILE A 22 6.44 17.68 -11.63
N ASN A 23 5.37 18.43 -11.34
CA ASN A 23 4.58 19.17 -12.34
C ASN A 23 4.14 18.28 -13.53
N ASP A 24 3.58 17.11 -13.22
CA ASP A 24 3.14 16.09 -14.19
C ASP A 24 4.28 15.40 -14.98
N VAL A 25 5.54 15.71 -14.67
CA VAL A 25 6.71 15.04 -15.27
C VAL A 25 7.19 13.92 -14.36
N SER A 26 7.22 12.68 -14.87
CA SER A 26 7.68 11.50 -14.14
C SER A 26 9.16 11.62 -13.76
N THR A 27 9.48 11.31 -12.50
CA THR A 27 10.86 11.26 -11.99
C THR A 27 11.57 9.94 -12.32
N GLU A 28 10.89 9.00 -12.98
CA GLU A 28 11.46 7.71 -13.37
C GLU A 28 12.59 7.89 -14.40
N GLY A 29 13.81 7.45 -14.04
CA GLY A 29 15.00 7.58 -14.90
C GLY A 29 15.62 8.97 -14.95
N MET A 30 15.11 9.94 -14.18
CA MET A 30 15.69 11.28 -14.11
C MET A 30 16.96 11.33 -13.28
N THR A 31 17.91 12.17 -13.67
CA THR A 31 19.06 12.48 -12.81
C THR A 31 18.68 13.51 -11.76
N HIS A 32 19.45 13.59 -10.68
CA HIS A 32 19.25 14.62 -9.65
C HIS A 32 19.29 16.04 -10.23
N ALA A 33 20.16 16.27 -11.23
CA ALA A 33 20.27 17.55 -11.91
C ALA A 33 19.00 17.91 -12.69
N ASP A 34 18.37 16.92 -13.35
CA ASP A 34 17.11 17.12 -14.10
C ASP A 34 15.96 17.45 -13.14
N ALA A 35 15.86 16.72 -12.02
CA ALA A 35 14.86 16.99 -10.99
C ALA A 35 15.05 18.37 -10.36
N GLU A 36 16.31 18.76 -10.07
CA GLU A 36 16.62 20.11 -9.60
C GLU A 36 16.26 21.18 -10.63
N ALA A 37 16.54 20.94 -11.91
CA ALA A 37 16.21 21.87 -12.98
C ALA A 37 14.68 22.06 -13.09
N LEU A 38 13.90 20.99 -12.96
CA LEU A 38 12.44 21.06 -12.93
C LEU A 38 11.94 21.88 -11.74
N LEU A 39 12.52 21.70 -10.56
CA LEU A 39 12.14 22.44 -9.36
C LEU A 39 12.57 23.91 -9.41
N LYS A 40 13.76 24.21 -9.96
CA LYS A 40 14.30 25.57 -10.09
C LYS A 40 13.63 26.36 -11.21
N ASN A 41 13.24 25.69 -12.30
CA ASN A 41 12.57 26.30 -13.45
C ASN A 41 11.04 26.39 -13.26
N ALA A 42 10.47 25.61 -12.34
CA ALA A 42 9.08 25.74 -11.98
C ALA A 42 8.83 27.11 -11.33
N THR A 43 7.91 27.87 -11.92
CA THR A 43 7.46 29.16 -11.38
C THR A 43 5.99 29.04 -10.98
N GLY A 44 5.63 29.55 -9.81
CA GLY A 44 4.26 29.47 -9.28
C GLY A 44 4.04 28.23 -8.40
N SER A 45 2.96 27.47 -8.68
CA SER A 45 2.58 26.30 -7.88
C SER A 45 3.30 25.06 -8.39
N ILE A 46 3.99 24.35 -7.49
CA ILE A 46 4.63 23.07 -7.79
C ILE A 46 3.70 21.95 -7.31
N THR A 47 3.34 21.02 -8.21
CA THR A 47 2.60 19.80 -7.85
C THR A 47 3.56 18.63 -7.75
N LEU A 48 3.52 17.94 -6.62
CA LEU A 48 4.31 16.73 -6.38
C LEU A 48 3.36 15.56 -6.19
N GLN A 49 3.54 14.52 -7.00
CA GLN A 49 2.91 13.23 -6.73
C GLN A 49 3.91 12.38 -5.97
N VAL A 50 3.54 11.96 -4.76
CA VAL A 50 4.41 11.19 -3.87
C VAL A 50 3.73 9.91 -3.42
N THR A 51 4.55 8.90 -3.12
CA THR A 51 4.15 7.70 -2.40
C THR A 51 4.77 7.75 -1.02
N ALA A 52 3.95 7.48 0.01
CA ALA A 52 4.38 7.46 1.40
C ALA A 52 5.55 6.49 1.57
N GLY A 53 6.68 7.00 2.05
CA GLY A 53 7.85 6.20 2.37
C GLY A 53 7.56 5.37 3.60
N PHE A 54 7.44 4.06 3.45
CA PHE A 54 7.48 3.17 4.60
C PHE A 54 8.94 3.06 5.06
N ASP A 55 9.28 3.68 6.20
CA ASP A 55 10.59 3.59 6.82
C ASP A 55 10.95 2.12 7.09
N GLY A 56 11.89 1.60 6.32
CA GLY A 56 12.46 0.27 6.45
C GLY A 56 13.96 0.32 6.18
N CYS A 57 14.70 0.67 7.23
CA CYS A 57 16.12 0.40 7.49
C CYS A 57 17.16 0.58 6.36
N SER A 58 18.11 1.49 6.61
CA SER A 58 19.38 1.63 5.90
C SER A 58 20.08 0.30 5.60
N LEU A 59 20.43 0.11 4.34
CA LEU A 59 21.69 -0.55 3.97
C LEU A 59 22.48 0.42 3.10
N GLN A 60 23.43 1.09 3.74
CA GLN A 60 24.73 1.52 3.18
C GLN A 60 25.37 0.30 2.47
N ASP A 61 26.15 0.32 1.40
CA ASP A 61 26.70 1.30 0.46
C ASP A 61 27.33 0.44 -0.71
N PRO A 62 27.96 0.99 -1.76
CA PRO A 62 28.05 0.46 -3.12
C PRO A 62 29.38 -0.26 -3.43
N ASN A 63 29.37 -1.26 -4.32
CA ASN A 63 30.55 -1.60 -5.11
C ASN A 63 30.22 -2.46 -6.34
N SER A 64 30.48 -1.88 -7.53
CA SER A 64 30.98 -2.46 -8.80
C SER A 64 30.25 -3.64 -9.47
N GLU A 65 30.17 -3.82 -10.78
CA GLU A 65 30.42 -3.13 -12.07
C GLU A 65 29.93 -4.18 -13.12
N ASP A 66 29.52 -3.74 -14.33
CA ASP A 66 29.49 -4.54 -15.60
C ASP A 66 28.44 -5.68 -15.76
N VAL A 67 27.78 -5.99 -16.89
CA VAL A 67 28.05 -5.88 -18.35
C VAL A 67 26.72 -5.79 -19.14
N ARG A 68 26.84 -5.14 -20.30
CA ARG A 68 25.95 -4.93 -21.46
C ARG A 68 25.13 -6.10 -22.07
N SER A 69 24.02 -5.66 -22.70
CA SER A 69 23.46 -6.04 -24.03
C SER A 69 22.80 -7.42 -24.22
N SER A 70 21.53 -7.42 -24.65
CA SER A 70 21.16 -7.61 -26.07
C SER A 70 19.65 -7.87 -26.24
N ASP A 71 19.17 -7.46 -27.41
CA ASP A 71 17.80 -7.28 -27.85
C ASP A 71 16.97 -8.55 -28.17
N LEU A 72 15.65 -8.34 -28.12
CA LEU A 72 14.53 -8.97 -28.84
C LEU A 72 13.93 -10.34 -28.41
N THR A 73 12.61 -10.25 -28.17
CA THR A 73 11.51 -11.18 -28.47
C THR A 73 11.47 -12.56 -27.81
N SER A 74 10.58 -12.71 -26.83
CA SER A 74 9.48 -13.69 -26.83
C SER A 74 8.81 -13.73 -25.45
N SER A 75 7.52 -14.02 -25.46
CA SER A 75 6.65 -14.21 -24.30
C SER A 75 7.29 -14.86 -23.06
N MET A 76 6.80 -14.41 -21.89
CA MET A 76 6.88 -15.02 -20.55
C MET A 76 7.99 -14.53 -19.60
N THR A 77 7.50 -14.11 -18.43
CA THR A 77 8.20 -13.85 -17.15
C THR A 77 9.09 -12.61 -17.06
N CYS A 78 8.57 -11.53 -16.47
CA CYS A 78 9.38 -10.63 -15.65
C CYS A 78 9.13 -10.96 -14.17
N SER A 79 9.74 -12.06 -13.71
CA SER A 79 10.04 -12.24 -12.29
C SER A 79 11.29 -11.43 -12.00
N HIS A 80 11.17 -10.39 -11.16
CA HIS A 80 12.19 -9.74 -10.30
C HIS A 80 11.98 -8.21 -10.19
N ASN A 81 10.89 -7.83 -9.54
CA ASN A 81 10.86 -6.84 -8.45
C ASN A 81 9.45 -6.81 -7.88
N ASN A 82 9.13 -7.77 -6.99
CA ASN A 82 7.89 -7.78 -6.22
C ASN A 82 7.94 -6.73 -5.09
N PHE A 83 8.26 -5.48 -5.44
CA PHE A 83 7.95 -4.33 -4.59
C PHE A 83 6.72 -3.66 -5.18
N CYS A 84 5.58 -4.33 -5.04
CA CYS A 84 4.31 -3.64 -5.11
C CYS A 84 4.23 -2.76 -3.85
N PRO A 85 4.25 -1.42 -3.96
CA PRO A 85 3.92 -0.59 -2.82
C PRO A 85 2.54 -1.02 -2.36
N ARG A 86 2.40 -1.31 -1.07
CA ARG A 86 1.14 -1.78 -0.50
C ARG A 86 0.00 -0.88 -0.99
N MET A 87 -0.95 -1.45 -1.73
CA MET A 87 -1.95 -0.68 -2.48
C MET A 87 -3.31 -0.77 -1.79
N TYR A 88 -3.94 0.39 -1.56
CA TYR A 88 -5.32 0.43 -1.08
C TYR A 88 -6.28 -0.11 -2.13
N ARG A 89 -7.17 -1.00 -1.71
CA ARG A 89 -8.20 -1.61 -2.55
C ARG A 89 -9.54 -1.62 -1.85
N THR A 90 -10.59 -1.37 -2.62
CA THR A 90 -11.97 -1.52 -2.16
C THR A 90 -12.56 -2.79 -2.76
N ILE A 91 -12.95 -3.73 -1.90
CA ILE A 91 -13.52 -5.03 -2.28
C ILE A 91 -14.95 -5.06 -1.78
N THR A 92 -15.90 -5.39 -2.64
CA THR A 92 -17.31 -5.52 -2.28
C THR A 92 -17.69 -6.98 -2.37
N LEU A 93 -18.13 -7.56 -1.25
CA LEU A 93 -18.50 -8.97 -1.13
C LEU A 93 -19.97 -9.09 -0.75
N GLU A 94 -20.69 -10.00 -1.39
CA GLU A 94 -22.04 -10.39 -0.97
C GLU A 94 -21.95 -11.48 0.08
N ARG A 95 -22.43 -11.23 1.30
CA ARG A 95 -22.36 -12.20 2.39
C ARG A 95 -23.25 -13.42 2.08
N GLY A 96 -22.61 -14.55 1.79
CA GLY A 96 -23.29 -15.83 1.56
C GLY A 96 -23.68 -16.58 2.84
N SER A 97 -24.24 -17.78 2.68
CA SER A 97 -24.64 -18.68 3.77
C SER A 97 -23.47 -19.12 4.65
N SER A 98 -22.26 -19.20 4.08
CA SER A 98 -21.01 -19.47 4.81
C SER A 98 -20.31 -18.20 5.32
N GLY A 99 -20.99 -17.04 5.28
CA GLY A 99 -20.42 -15.75 5.65
C GLY A 99 -19.48 -15.20 4.57
N LEU A 100 -18.43 -14.50 5.00
CA LEU A 100 -17.47 -13.84 4.10
C LEU A 100 -16.38 -14.78 3.58
N GLY A 101 -16.15 -15.94 4.20
CA GLY A 101 -15.20 -16.94 3.68
C GLY A 101 -13.73 -16.69 3.99
N PHE A 102 -13.38 -15.96 5.05
CA PHE A 102 -11.99 -15.79 5.50
C PHE A 102 -11.87 -15.72 7.03
N SER A 103 -10.63 -15.84 7.53
CA SER A 103 -10.27 -15.65 8.94
C SER A 103 -9.32 -14.48 9.12
N ILE A 104 -9.32 -13.87 10.31
CA ILE A 104 -8.47 -12.74 10.66
C ILE A 104 -7.53 -13.03 11.83
N VAL A 105 -6.45 -12.27 11.92
CA VAL A 105 -5.52 -12.18 13.05
C VAL A 105 -5.20 -10.72 13.37
N GLY A 106 -4.47 -10.49 14.45
CA GLY A 106 -4.13 -9.16 14.95
C GLY A 106 -5.27 -8.52 15.73
N GLY A 107 -5.20 -7.20 15.85
CA GLY A 107 -6.03 -6.36 16.72
C GLY A 107 -5.23 -5.85 17.92
N PHE A 108 -5.70 -4.75 18.49
CA PHE A 108 -5.15 -4.18 19.72
C PHE A 108 -5.27 -5.19 20.87
N GLY A 109 -4.18 -5.39 21.62
CA GLY A 109 -4.09 -6.36 22.70
C GLY A 109 -4.18 -7.82 22.27
N SER A 110 -3.95 -8.15 20.99
CA SER A 110 -3.96 -9.54 20.53
C SER A 110 -2.79 -10.34 21.16
N PRO A 111 -2.84 -11.69 21.18
CA PRO A 111 -1.72 -12.52 21.66
C PRO A 111 -0.40 -12.30 20.93
N HIS A 112 -0.42 -11.63 19.78
CA HIS A 112 0.74 -11.30 18.95
C HIS A 112 1.18 -9.84 19.11
N GLY A 113 0.63 -9.12 20.09
CA GLY A 113 0.82 -7.69 20.31
C GLY A 113 -0.20 -6.84 19.57
N ASP A 114 0.07 -5.53 19.57
CA ASP A 114 -0.75 -4.51 18.90
C ASP A 114 -0.46 -4.52 17.40
N LEU A 115 -1.14 -5.41 16.69
CA LEU A 115 -1.03 -5.56 15.25
C LEU A 115 -2.32 -5.07 14.56
N PRO A 116 -2.24 -4.55 13.33
CA PRO A 116 -3.42 -4.34 12.50
C PRO A 116 -4.23 -5.63 12.28
N ILE A 117 -5.47 -5.48 11.83
CA ILE A 117 -6.30 -6.61 11.44
C ILE A 117 -5.85 -7.14 10.08
N TYR A 118 -5.39 -8.39 10.03
CA TYR A 118 -4.94 -9.05 8.80
C TYR A 118 -5.81 -10.26 8.47
N VAL A 119 -5.96 -10.53 7.17
CA VAL A 119 -6.52 -11.79 6.68
C VAL A 119 -5.50 -12.91 6.89
N LYS A 120 -5.84 -13.93 7.67
CA LYS A 120 -4.98 -15.11 7.87
C LYS A 120 -5.17 -16.14 6.78
N THR A 121 -6.43 -16.47 6.46
CA THR A 121 -6.74 -17.56 5.55
C THR A 121 -8.03 -17.24 4.80
N ILE A 122 -8.00 -17.40 3.48
CA ILE A 122 -9.18 -17.48 2.63
C ILE A 122 -9.64 -18.93 2.61
N PHE A 123 -10.89 -19.20 2.98
CA PHE A 123 -11.42 -20.56 2.99
C PHE A 123 -11.79 -21.01 1.58
N SER A 124 -11.79 -22.32 1.34
CA SER A 124 -12.19 -22.92 0.06
C SER A 124 -13.67 -22.74 -0.31
N LYS A 125 -14.44 -22.00 0.51
CA LYS A 125 -15.85 -21.66 0.29
C LYS A 125 -16.17 -20.28 0.85
N GLY A 126 -17.09 -19.56 0.20
CA GLY A 126 -17.63 -18.27 0.64
C GLY A 126 -17.22 -17.09 -0.24
N ALA A 127 -17.80 -15.93 0.06
CA ALA A 127 -17.77 -14.77 -0.82
C ALA A 127 -16.36 -14.30 -1.21
N ALA A 128 -15.40 -14.35 -0.28
CA ALA A 128 -14.03 -13.90 -0.55
C ALA A 128 -13.28 -14.76 -1.58
N ILE A 129 -13.48 -16.08 -1.59
CA ILE A 129 -12.83 -16.96 -2.58
C ILE A 129 -13.55 -16.88 -3.94
N GLU A 130 -14.88 -16.68 -3.92
CA GLU A 130 -15.70 -16.52 -5.13
C GLU A 130 -15.37 -15.21 -5.87
N ASP A 131 -15.17 -14.11 -5.14
CA ASP A 131 -14.69 -12.84 -5.70
C ASP A 131 -13.20 -12.90 -6.09
N GLY A 132 -12.38 -13.57 -5.28
CA GLY A 132 -10.98 -13.89 -5.58
C GLY A 132 -10.00 -12.72 -5.46
N ARG A 133 -10.45 -11.48 -5.20
CA ARG A 133 -9.55 -10.32 -5.05
C ARG A 133 -8.88 -10.24 -3.67
N LEU A 134 -9.55 -10.70 -2.62
CA LEU A 134 -9.01 -10.71 -1.24
C LEU A 134 -8.01 -11.85 -1.10
N LYS A 135 -6.83 -11.56 -0.54
CA LYS A 135 -5.72 -12.51 -0.35
C LYS A 135 -5.36 -12.67 1.12
N GLY A 136 -4.70 -13.78 1.44
CA GLY A 136 -4.05 -13.94 2.73
C GLY A 136 -2.94 -12.90 2.88
N SER A 137 -2.79 -12.36 4.09
CA SER A 137 -1.90 -11.25 4.46
C SER A 137 -2.36 -9.85 4.05
N ASP A 138 -3.52 -9.70 3.40
CA ASP A 138 -4.16 -8.39 3.22
C ASP A 138 -4.50 -7.79 4.59
N GLN A 139 -4.20 -6.51 4.79
CA GLN A 139 -4.63 -5.78 5.98
C GLN A 139 -6.04 -5.22 5.75
N ILE A 140 -6.97 -5.46 6.67
CA ILE A 140 -8.31 -4.87 6.63
C ILE A 140 -8.27 -3.55 7.39
N ILE A 141 -8.45 -2.45 6.64
CA ILE A 141 -8.43 -1.08 7.16
C ILE A 141 -9.82 -0.67 7.62
N ALA A 142 -10.86 -1.01 6.85
CA ALA A 142 -12.23 -0.64 7.18
C ALA A 142 -13.25 -1.65 6.65
N VAL A 143 -14.40 -1.71 7.33
CA VAL A 143 -15.57 -2.53 6.97
C VAL A 143 -16.80 -1.63 6.90
N ASN A 144 -17.44 -1.53 5.74
CA ASN A 144 -18.57 -0.63 5.48
C ASN A 144 -18.29 0.83 5.90
N GLY A 145 -17.05 1.29 5.70
CA GLY A 145 -16.59 2.62 6.11
C GLY A 145 -16.22 2.75 7.60
N HIS A 146 -16.42 1.72 8.42
CA HIS A 146 -15.96 1.71 9.82
C HIS A 146 -14.49 1.32 9.89
N CYS A 147 -13.63 2.23 10.36
CA CYS A 147 -12.20 1.99 10.54
C CYS A 147 -11.94 0.88 11.56
N LEU A 148 -10.93 0.05 11.31
CA LEU A 148 -10.48 -1.02 12.21
C LEU A 148 -9.13 -0.71 12.89
N GLU A 149 -8.60 0.49 12.70
CA GLU A 149 -7.37 0.92 13.37
C GLU A 149 -7.58 1.04 14.89
N GLY A 150 -6.67 0.45 15.67
CA GLY A 150 -6.76 0.41 17.14
C GLY A 150 -7.89 -0.47 17.70
N VAL A 151 -8.67 -1.14 16.86
CA VAL A 151 -9.76 -2.01 17.30
C VAL A 151 -9.21 -3.33 17.85
N THR A 152 -9.81 -3.85 18.92
CA THR A 152 -9.42 -5.15 19.48
C THR A 152 -9.77 -6.29 18.53
N HIS A 153 -9.12 -7.45 18.69
CA HIS A 153 -9.45 -8.63 17.88
C HIS A 153 -10.95 -8.99 17.96
N GLY A 154 -11.51 -9.00 19.18
CA GLY A 154 -12.91 -9.35 19.43
C GLY A 154 -13.88 -8.38 18.75
N GLU A 155 -13.63 -7.08 18.88
CA GLU A 155 -14.47 -6.07 18.23
C GLU A 155 -14.41 -6.15 16.70
N ALA A 156 -13.24 -6.40 16.12
CA ALA A 156 -13.10 -6.58 14.68
C ALA A 156 -13.90 -7.81 14.19
N VAL A 157 -13.84 -8.91 14.93
CA VAL A 157 -14.67 -10.11 14.68
C VAL A 157 -16.16 -9.76 14.75
N ASP A 158 -16.57 -9.01 15.77
CA ASP A 158 -17.96 -8.63 15.97
C ASP A 158 -18.49 -7.69 14.88
N ILE A 159 -17.68 -6.73 14.43
CA ILE A 159 -17.99 -5.85 13.29
C ILE A 159 -18.23 -6.71 12.06
N LEU A 160 -17.29 -7.60 11.71
CA LEU A 160 -17.40 -8.49 10.55
C LEU A 160 -18.60 -9.45 10.66
N LYS A 161 -18.94 -9.91 11.86
CA LYS A 161 -20.12 -10.78 12.09
C LYS A 161 -21.45 -10.05 12.01
N ARG A 162 -21.51 -8.77 12.41
CA ARG A 162 -22.74 -7.97 12.36
C ARG A 162 -23.14 -7.55 10.94
N THR A 163 -22.18 -7.50 10.01
CA THR A 163 -22.47 -7.18 8.61
C THR A 163 -23.44 -8.20 7.97
N LYS A 164 -24.33 -7.71 7.10
CA LYS A 164 -25.32 -8.50 6.35
C LYS A 164 -25.39 -7.98 4.91
N GLY A 165 -25.77 -8.85 3.97
CA GLY A 165 -25.84 -8.48 2.55
C GLY A 165 -24.48 -8.06 2.01
N THR A 166 -24.46 -6.94 1.29
CA THR A 166 -23.25 -6.33 0.73
C THR A 166 -22.31 -5.80 1.81
N VAL A 167 -21.05 -6.22 1.75
CA VAL A 167 -19.98 -5.81 2.65
C VAL A 167 -18.85 -5.20 1.85
N VAL A 168 -18.50 -3.96 2.15
CA VAL A 168 -17.41 -3.21 1.53
C VAL A 168 -16.19 -3.24 2.45
N LEU A 169 -15.12 -3.86 1.99
CA LEU A 169 -13.83 -3.92 2.67
C LEU A 169 -12.89 -2.90 2.02
N THR A 170 -12.24 -2.08 2.84
CA THR A 170 -11.04 -1.34 2.43
C THR A 170 -9.83 -2.09 2.94
N VAL A 171 -8.98 -2.54 2.03
CA VAL A 171 -7.81 -3.36 2.35
C VAL A 171 -6.53 -2.74 1.82
N LEU A 172 -5.41 -3.13 2.41
CA LEU A 172 -4.08 -2.80 1.96
C LEU A 172 -3.36 -4.11 1.59
N SER A 173 -3.12 -4.31 0.30
CA SER A 173 -2.51 -5.50 -0.32
C SER A 173 -1.05 -5.28 -0.66
#